data_AF-A0A250JGX7-F1
#
_entry.id   AF-A0A250JGX7-F1
#
_cell.length_a   1.000
_cell.length_b   1.000
_cell.length_c   1.000
_cell.angle_alpha   90.00
_cell.angle_beta   90.00
_cell.angle_gamma   90.00
#
_symmetry.space_group_name_H-M   'P 1'
#
loop_
_entity.id
_entity.type
_entity.pdbx_description
1 polymer ?
#
loop_
_entity_poly.entity_id
_entity_poly.type
_entity_poly.pdbx_seq_one_letter_code
_entity_poly.pdbx_strand_id
1 'polypeptide(L)'
;MTIFDQILEAQELLGKNRENAQSPEEKKLLLLAIEALWFVWRNGQSYEFESYLKDVEANAPHRVIAAFNTRDEADAWLRTQSKPPDLALVLIADKYHVVLSSRDGTRCSLVPAPDLEYHLEEMMRDGLPPAGVTFNTREDADIWFNGQAEPPAQTVIQIGGEHYLAVYYRNINHRALFPFSRVERLHERRKRRAEEGLGE
;
A
#
# COMPACT_ATOMS: atom_id res chain seq x y z
N MET A 1 14.24 3.61 -20.82
CA MET A 1 13.11 2.82 -21.34
C MET A 1 11.86 3.35 -20.66
N THR A 2 10.82 3.71 -21.43
CA THR A 2 9.57 4.21 -20.85
C THR A 2 8.72 3.07 -20.30
N ILE A 3 7.72 3.37 -19.47
CA ILE A 3 6.75 2.35 -19.04
C ILE A 3 6.02 1.72 -20.23
N PHE A 4 5.80 2.47 -21.31
CA PHE A 4 5.18 1.95 -22.52
C PHE A 4 6.08 0.91 -23.21
N ASP A 5 7.37 1.21 -23.34
CA ASP A 5 8.33 0.26 -23.92
C ASP A 5 8.40 -1.02 -23.07
N GLN A 6 8.46 -0.86 -21.73
CA GLN A 6 8.46 -2.00 -20.79
C GLN A 6 7.22 -2.87 -20.91
N ILE A 7 6.03 -2.27 -21.02
CA ILE A 7 4.78 -3.02 -21.18
C ILE A 7 4.79 -3.81 -22.51
N LEU A 8 5.22 -3.18 -23.61
CA LEU A 8 5.29 -3.83 -24.92
C LEU A 8 6.30 -5.00 -24.90
N GLU A 9 7.51 -4.78 -24.39
CA GLU A 9 8.54 -5.83 -24.30
C GLU A 9 8.09 -6.99 -23.41
N ALA A 10 7.44 -6.71 -22.27
CA ALA A 10 6.88 -7.73 -21.39
C ALA A 10 5.80 -8.55 -22.10
N GLN A 11 4.91 -7.91 -22.87
CA GLN A 11 3.89 -8.59 -23.66
C GLN A 11 4.47 -9.46 -24.77
N GLU A 12 5.51 -9.00 -25.46
CA GLU A 12 6.20 -9.80 -26.48
C GLU A 12 6.85 -11.04 -25.87
N LEU A 13 7.49 -10.90 -24.70
CA LEU A 13 8.09 -12.03 -23.99
C LEU A 13 7.02 -13.05 -23.55
N LEU A 14 5.92 -12.58 -22.97
CA LEU A 14 4.78 -13.42 -22.59
C LEU A 14 4.15 -14.11 -23.81
N GLY A 15 4.06 -13.40 -24.95
CA GLY A 15 3.54 -13.93 -26.20
C GLY A 15 4.39 -15.09 -26.74
N LYS A 16 5.72 -14.92 -26.79
CA LYS A 16 6.66 -15.97 -27.18
C LYS A 16 6.57 -17.19 -26.25
N ASN A 17 6.51 -16.96 -24.94
CA ASN A 17 6.35 -18.05 -23.97
C ASN A 17 5.03 -18.79 -24.17
N ARG A 18 3.95 -18.07 -24.50
CA ARG A 18 2.64 -18.67 -24.77
C ARG A 18 2.63 -19.53 -26.03
N GLU A 19 3.33 -19.11 -27.09
CA GLU A 19 3.46 -19.92 -28.31
C GLU A 19 4.19 -21.24 -28.03
N ASN A 20 5.23 -21.18 -27.20
CA ASN A 20 6.08 -22.32 -26.84
C ASN A 20 5.51 -23.23 -25.72
N ALA A 21 4.56 -22.72 -24.93
CA ALA A 21 3.91 -23.48 -23.87
C ALA A 21 3.24 -24.76 -24.41
N GLN A 22 3.36 -25.85 -23.67
CA GLN A 22 2.84 -27.16 -24.11
C GLN A 22 1.44 -27.44 -23.54
N SER A 23 1.12 -26.90 -22.37
CA SER A 23 -0.18 -27.09 -21.74
C SER A 23 -1.19 -25.99 -22.15
N PRO A 24 -2.45 -26.35 -22.42
CA PRO A 24 -3.52 -25.37 -22.61
C PRO A 24 -3.70 -24.42 -21.42
N GLU A 25 -3.51 -24.91 -20.20
CA GLU A 25 -3.63 -24.16 -18.95
C GLU A 25 -2.61 -23.04 -18.87
N GLU A 26 -1.33 -23.34 -19.13
CA GLU A 26 -0.25 -22.36 -19.16
C GLU A 26 -0.48 -21.30 -20.24
N LYS A 27 -0.94 -21.70 -21.43
CA LYS A 27 -1.30 -20.73 -22.49
C LYS A 27 -2.38 -19.76 -22.05
N LYS A 28 -3.35 -20.23 -21.25
CA LYS A 28 -4.43 -19.40 -20.72
C LYS A 28 -3.94 -18.42 -19.66
N LEU A 29 -3.03 -18.85 -18.78
CA LEU A 29 -2.44 -17.99 -17.75
C LEU A 29 -1.56 -16.90 -18.36
N LEU A 30 -0.73 -17.25 -19.34
CA LEU A 30 0.09 -16.26 -20.07
C LEU A 30 -0.77 -15.27 -20.83
N LEU A 31 -1.87 -15.71 -21.45
CA LEU A 31 -2.83 -14.81 -22.08
C LEU A 31 -3.47 -13.87 -21.07
N LEU A 32 -3.87 -14.36 -19.89
CA LEU A 32 -4.43 -13.53 -18.84
C LEU A 32 -3.47 -12.41 -18.40
N ALA A 33 -2.17 -12.72 -18.27
CA ALA A 33 -1.16 -11.72 -17.95
C ALA A 33 -1.02 -10.66 -19.05
N ILE A 34 -1.03 -11.09 -20.33
CA ILE A 34 -1.01 -10.17 -21.48
C ILE A 34 -2.24 -9.25 -21.47
N GLU A 35 -3.42 -9.80 -21.23
CA GLU A 35 -4.68 -9.04 -21.16
C GLU A 35 -4.70 -8.07 -19.98
N ALA A 36 -4.12 -8.43 -18.83
CA ALA A 36 -3.98 -7.52 -17.69
C ALA A 36 -3.11 -6.31 -18.02
N LEU A 37 -1.99 -6.51 -18.72
CA LEU A 37 -1.14 -5.41 -19.21
C LEU A 37 -1.88 -4.53 -20.24
N TRP A 38 -2.64 -5.15 -21.14
CA TRP A 38 -3.49 -4.41 -22.08
C TRP A 38 -4.60 -3.64 -21.38
N PHE A 39 -5.18 -4.18 -20.31
CA PHE A 39 -6.18 -3.49 -19.52
C PHE A 39 -5.59 -2.21 -18.90
N VAL A 40 -4.42 -2.30 -18.27
CA VAL A 40 -3.72 -1.12 -17.72
C VAL A 40 -3.46 -0.08 -18.82
N TRP A 41 -2.94 -0.50 -19.97
CA TRP A 41 -2.66 0.40 -21.08
C TRP A 41 -3.94 1.07 -21.62
N ARG A 42 -4.94 0.28 -22.00
CA ARG A 42 -6.15 0.77 -22.69
C ARG A 42 -7.04 1.63 -21.81
N ASN A 43 -6.96 1.45 -20.49
CA ASN A 43 -7.66 2.30 -19.53
C ASN A 43 -6.84 3.56 -19.16
N GLY A 44 -5.69 3.79 -19.80
CA GLY A 44 -4.86 4.97 -19.58
C GLY A 44 -4.09 4.95 -18.25
N GLN A 45 -3.96 3.80 -17.59
CA GLN A 45 -3.40 3.66 -16.25
C GLN A 45 -1.89 3.40 -16.23
N SER A 46 -1.19 3.70 -17.32
CA SER A 46 0.23 3.34 -17.48
C SER A 46 1.14 4.10 -16.53
N TYR A 47 0.87 5.40 -16.28
CA TYR A 47 1.67 6.20 -15.34
C TYR A 47 1.38 5.84 -13.88
N GLU A 48 0.14 5.47 -13.55
CA GLU A 48 -0.25 4.98 -12.23
C GLU A 48 0.38 3.63 -11.92
N PHE A 49 0.55 2.80 -12.96
CA PHE A 49 1.29 1.54 -12.88
C PHE A 49 2.79 1.79 -12.73
N GLU A 50 3.37 2.75 -13.46
CA GLU A 50 4.77 3.17 -13.26
C GLU A 50 5.00 3.67 -11.83
N SER A 51 4.12 4.51 -11.30
CA SER A 51 4.19 4.96 -9.91
C SER A 51 4.09 3.79 -8.93
N TYR A 52 3.23 2.82 -9.18
CA TYR A 52 3.12 1.62 -8.36
C TYR A 52 4.44 0.82 -8.36
N LEU A 53 5.08 0.65 -9.52
CA LEU A 53 6.38 -0.03 -9.61
C LEU A 53 7.46 0.67 -8.79
N LYS A 54 7.49 2.01 -8.78
CA LYS A 54 8.41 2.80 -7.93
C LYS A 54 8.17 2.56 -6.45
N ASP A 55 6.91 2.41 -6.03
CA ASP A 55 6.56 2.11 -4.65
C ASP A 55 7.03 0.69 -4.27
N VAL A 56 6.86 -0.29 -5.16
CA VAL A 56 7.33 -1.67 -4.98
C VAL A 56 8.86 -1.75 -4.90
N GLU A 57 9.57 -1.06 -5.80
CA GLU A 57 11.03 -1.03 -5.80
C GLU A 57 11.59 -0.39 -4.52
N ALA A 58 10.90 0.63 -4.00
CA ALA A 58 11.25 1.27 -2.74
C ALA A 58 10.83 0.46 -1.49
N ASN A 59 10.24 -0.73 -1.68
CA ASN A 59 9.64 -1.56 -0.63
C ASN A 59 8.69 -0.76 0.27
N ALA A 60 7.93 0.17 -0.31
CA ALA A 60 7.04 1.04 0.46
C ALA A 60 5.87 0.23 1.06
N PRO A 61 5.23 0.74 2.14
CA PRO A 61 4.02 0.12 2.66
C PRO A 61 2.93 0.00 1.59
N HIS A 62 1.99 -0.93 1.80
CA HIS A 62 0.88 -1.13 0.87
C HIS A 62 0.21 0.20 0.50
N ARG A 63 0.00 0.40 -0.81
CA ARG A 63 -0.62 1.60 -1.38
C ARG A 63 -2.04 1.76 -0.84
N VAL A 64 -2.39 3.00 -0.47
CA VAL A 64 -3.76 3.37 -0.10
C VAL A 64 -4.38 4.25 -1.19
N ILE A 65 -5.70 4.17 -1.38
CA ILE A 65 -6.42 4.89 -2.45
C ILE A 65 -7.14 6.15 -1.97
N ALA A 66 -7.23 6.34 -0.65
CA ALA A 66 -7.78 7.52 -0.02
C ALA A 66 -7.28 7.63 1.43
N ALA A 67 -7.34 8.84 1.99
CA ALA A 67 -7.01 9.11 3.38
C ALA A 67 -8.05 10.07 3.98
N PHE A 68 -8.47 9.80 5.21
CA PHE A 68 -9.52 10.54 5.92
C PHE A 68 -9.06 10.83 7.35
N ASN A 69 -9.47 11.98 7.89
CA ASN A 69 -9.16 12.32 9.28
C ASN A 69 -10.08 11.56 10.25
N THR A 70 -11.32 11.30 9.83
CA THR A 70 -12.33 10.69 10.69
C THR A 70 -13.02 9.50 10.03
N ARG A 71 -13.61 8.65 10.88
CA ARG A 71 -14.41 7.50 10.42
C ARG A 71 -15.64 7.94 9.64
N ASP A 72 -16.30 9.01 10.09
CA ASP A 72 -17.50 9.54 9.44
C ASP A 72 -17.21 10.05 8.03
N GLU A 73 -16.07 10.72 7.81
CA GLU A 73 -15.61 11.13 6.48
C GLU A 73 -15.41 9.92 5.55
N ALA A 74 -14.75 8.88 6.06
CA ALA A 74 -14.46 7.68 5.29
C ALA A 74 -15.72 6.89 4.94
N ASP A 75 -16.65 6.74 5.89
CA ASP A 75 -17.93 6.08 5.66
C ASP A 75 -18.83 6.90 4.72
N ALA A 76 -18.78 8.24 4.80
CA ALA A 76 -19.46 9.11 3.84
C ALA A 76 -18.89 8.93 2.43
N TRP A 77 -17.57 8.94 2.28
CA TRP A 77 -16.91 8.67 1.00
C TRP A 77 -17.31 7.32 0.44
N LEU A 78 -17.30 6.25 1.24
CA LEU A 78 -17.64 4.90 0.80
C LEU A 78 -19.08 4.82 0.26
N ARG A 79 -20.03 5.54 0.88
CA ARG A 79 -21.43 5.60 0.41
C ARG A 79 -21.61 6.31 -0.92
N THR A 80 -20.67 7.17 -1.33
CA THR A 80 -20.70 7.84 -2.64
C THR A 80 -20.21 6.94 -3.78
N GLN A 81 -19.55 5.84 -3.48
CA GLN A 81 -18.97 4.95 -4.48
C GLN A 81 -20.06 4.02 -5.04
N SER A 82 -20.41 4.19 -6.31
CA SER A 82 -21.36 3.32 -7.01
C SER A 82 -20.85 1.89 -7.17
N LYS A 83 -19.52 1.75 -7.32
CA LYS A 83 -18.80 0.48 -7.30
C LYS A 83 -17.62 0.62 -6.35
N PRO A 84 -17.80 0.25 -5.07
CA PRO A 84 -16.74 0.36 -4.09
C PRO A 84 -15.50 -0.44 -4.51
N PRO A 85 -14.30 0.11 -4.31
CA PRO A 85 -13.05 -0.53 -4.71
C PRO A 85 -12.70 -1.62 -3.71
N ASP A 86 -13.31 -2.80 -3.88
CA ASP A 86 -13.13 -3.95 -3.00
C ASP A 86 -11.65 -4.34 -2.85
N LEU A 87 -11.28 -4.70 -1.62
CA LEU A 87 -9.91 -4.98 -1.17
C LEU A 87 -8.91 -3.81 -1.24
N ALA A 88 -9.34 -2.62 -1.67
CA ALA A 88 -8.47 -1.45 -1.63
C ALA A 88 -8.28 -0.95 -0.19
N LEU A 89 -7.09 -0.43 0.10
CA LEU A 89 -6.76 0.13 1.40
C LEU A 89 -7.00 1.63 1.44
N VAL A 90 -7.47 2.14 2.58
CA VAL A 90 -7.60 3.55 2.90
C VAL A 90 -6.97 3.85 4.25
N LEU A 91 -6.61 5.10 4.48
CA LEU A 91 -6.23 5.59 5.80
C LEU A 91 -7.43 6.27 6.47
N ILE A 92 -7.65 5.95 7.75
CA ILE A 92 -8.58 6.67 8.62
C ILE A 92 -7.79 7.03 9.88
N ALA A 93 -7.53 8.32 10.11
CA ALA A 93 -6.67 8.81 11.19
C ALA A 93 -5.33 8.05 11.24
N ASP A 94 -4.63 7.97 10.11
CA ASP A 94 -3.36 7.25 9.94
C ASP A 94 -3.42 5.77 10.35
N LYS A 95 -4.56 5.12 10.14
CA LYS A 95 -4.72 3.68 10.33
C LYS A 95 -5.25 3.05 9.07
N TYR A 96 -4.62 1.96 8.68
CA TYR A 96 -5.01 1.17 7.52
C TYR A 96 -6.37 0.52 7.75
N HIS A 97 -7.24 0.66 6.74
CA HIS A 97 -8.52 -0.02 6.66
C HIS A 97 -8.69 -0.58 5.25
N VAL A 98 -9.18 -1.80 5.15
CA VAL A 98 -9.55 -2.41 3.87
C VAL A 98 -11.03 -2.18 3.59
N VAL A 99 -11.35 -1.84 2.34
CA VAL A 99 -12.72 -1.82 1.83
C VAL A 99 -13.14 -3.27 1.60
N LEU A 100 -14.17 -3.72 2.31
CA LEU A 100 -14.79 -5.02 2.06
C LEU A 100 -16.21 -4.84 1.55
N SER A 101 -16.46 -5.34 0.35
CA SER A 101 -17.78 -5.48 -0.22
C SER A 101 -18.37 -6.86 0.09
N SER A 102 -19.68 -6.91 0.33
CA SER A 102 -20.40 -8.18 0.38
C SER A 102 -20.35 -8.86 -0.98
N ARG A 103 -20.53 -10.20 -1.00
CA ARG A 103 -20.50 -11.00 -2.23
C ARG A 103 -21.54 -10.54 -3.27
N ASP A 104 -22.67 -9.99 -2.82
CA ASP A 104 -23.72 -9.44 -3.68
C ASP A 104 -23.47 -7.96 -4.07
N GLY A 105 -22.39 -7.35 -3.60
CA GLY A 105 -22.00 -5.97 -3.87
C GLY A 105 -22.87 -4.90 -3.22
N THR A 106 -23.84 -5.28 -2.39
CA THR A 106 -24.85 -4.35 -1.86
C THR A 106 -24.43 -3.65 -0.56
N ARG A 107 -23.49 -4.24 0.18
CA ARG A 107 -22.99 -3.72 1.46
C ARG A 107 -21.50 -3.54 1.37
N CYS A 108 -21.00 -2.44 1.91
CA CYS A 108 -19.58 -2.19 2.03
C CYS A 108 -19.24 -1.73 3.43
N SER A 109 -18.03 -2.07 3.87
CA SER A 109 -17.52 -1.71 5.19
C SER A 109 -16.03 -1.40 5.12
N LEU A 110 -15.56 -0.56 6.04
CA LEU A 110 -14.13 -0.29 6.24
C LEU A 110 -13.66 -1.05 7.47
N VAL A 111 -12.81 -2.05 7.27
CA VAL A 111 -12.33 -2.94 8.34
C VAL A 111 -10.87 -2.60 8.66
N PRO A 112 -10.50 -2.39 9.94
CA PRO A 112 -9.09 -2.16 10.30
C PRO A 112 -8.21 -3.29 9.77
N ALA A 113 -7.10 -2.91 9.12
CA ALA A 113 -6.18 -3.85 8.48
C ALA A 113 -4.77 -3.65 9.07
N PRO A 114 -4.09 -4.72 9.54
CA PRO A 114 -2.79 -4.63 10.21
C PRO A 114 -1.59 -4.54 9.22
N ASP A 115 -1.84 -4.29 7.94
CA ASP A 115 -0.85 -4.29 6.86
C ASP A 115 0.38 -3.43 7.18
N LEU A 116 0.16 -2.23 7.72
CA LEU A 116 1.23 -1.34 8.13
C LEU A 116 2.03 -1.92 9.30
N GLU A 117 1.36 -2.49 10.30
CA GLU A 117 2.06 -3.11 11.42
C GLU A 117 2.90 -4.32 10.99
N TYR A 118 2.42 -5.11 10.03
CA TYR A 118 3.20 -6.21 9.44
C TYR A 118 4.41 -5.69 8.66
N HIS A 119 4.24 -4.60 7.91
CA HIS A 119 5.34 -3.93 7.22
C HIS A 119 6.42 -3.45 8.19
N LEU A 120 6.02 -2.76 9.27
CA LEU A 120 6.95 -2.27 10.30
C LEU A 120 7.61 -3.42 11.06
N GLU A 121 6.88 -4.49 11.36
CA GLU A 121 7.42 -5.71 11.98
C GLU A 121 8.49 -6.35 11.09
N GLU A 122 8.25 -6.43 9.77
CA GLU A 122 9.22 -6.95 8.81
C GLU A 122 10.46 -6.07 8.72
N MET A 123 10.30 -4.75 8.70
CA MET A 123 11.42 -3.81 8.73
C MET A 123 12.27 -3.95 10.01
N MET A 124 11.65 -4.34 11.12
CA MET A 124 12.33 -4.53 12.41
C MET A 124 12.95 -5.92 12.59
N ARG A 125 12.84 -6.83 11.60
CA ARG A 125 13.30 -8.22 11.70
C ARG A 125 14.78 -8.32 12.10
N ASP A 126 15.63 -7.48 11.52
CA ASP A 126 17.08 -7.45 11.76
C ASP A 126 17.49 -6.37 12.78
N GLY A 127 16.53 -5.86 13.55
CA GLY A 127 16.70 -4.74 14.48
C GLY A 127 16.05 -3.46 13.96
N LEU A 128 16.08 -2.42 14.79
CA LEU A 128 15.46 -1.14 14.45
C LEU A 128 16.24 -0.47 13.29
N PRO A 129 15.58 -0.15 12.16
CA PRO A 129 16.25 0.49 11.04
C PRO A 129 16.86 1.84 11.43
N PRO A 130 18.05 2.19 10.93
CA PRO A 130 18.66 3.48 11.22
C PRO A 130 17.82 4.63 10.64
N ALA A 131 17.64 5.69 11.43
CA ALA A 131 16.98 6.90 10.97
C ALA A 131 17.89 7.71 10.02
N GLY A 132 17.36 8.10 8.87
CA GLY A 132 18.06 8.96 7.90
C GLY A 132 18.07 10.44 8.31
N VAL A 133 17.09 10.86 9.11
CA VAL A 133 16.95 12.24 9.62
C VAL A 133 16.38 12.21 11.04
N THR A 134 16.83 13.12 11.89
CA THR A 134 16.39 13.25 13.29
C THR A 134 15.83 14.64 13.56
N PHE A 135 14.71 14.69 14.28
CA PHE A 135 14.00 15.88 14.69
C PHE A 135 13.76 15.86 16.21
N ASN A 136 13.72 17.04 16.82
CA ASN A 136 13.36 17.17 18.23
C ASN A 136 11.84 17.13 18.42
N THR A 137 11.09 17.72 17.50
CA THR A 137 9.63 17.85 17.60
C THR A 137 8.92 17.29 16.37
N ARG A 138 7.65 16.95 16.57
CA ARG A 138 6.77 16.50 15.49
C ARG A 138 6.52 17.59 14.46
N GLU A 139 6.38 18.84 14.91
CA GLU A 139 6.17 19.99 14.05
C GLU A 139 7.33 20.20 13.08
N ASP A 140 8.59 20.10 13.54
CA ASP A 140 9.77 20.20 12.69
C ASP A 140 9.79 19.12 11.59
N ALA A 141 9.44 17.89 11.97
CA ALA A 141 9.37 16.76 11.05
C ALA A 141 8.26 16.95 9.99
N ASP A 142 7.10 17.45 10.40
CA ASP A 142 5.98 17.73 9.50
C ASP A 142 6.33 18.88 8.53
N ILE A 143 7.00 19.94 9.00
CA ILE A 143 7.50 21.03 8.14
C ILE A 143 8.50 20.48 7.10
N TRP A 144 9.46 19.67 7.54
CA TRP A 144 10.44 19.04 6.65
C TRP A 144 9.76 18.15 5.60
N PHE A 145 8.79 17.34 6.02
CA PHE A 145 8.16 16.37 5.12
C PHE A 145 7.23 17.03 4.10
N ASN A 146 6.50 18.08 4.53
CA ASN A 146 5.62 18.85 3.66
C ASN A 146 6.38 19.82 2.76
N GLY A 147 7.59 20.25 3.14
CA GLY A 147 8.44 21.11 2.32
C GLY A 147 9.07 20.41 1.10
N GLN A 148 9.04 19.07 1.06
CA GLN A 148 9.57 18.30 -0.07
C GLN A 148 8.59 18.26 -1.24
N ALA A 149 9.05 18.69 -2.42
CA ALA A 149 8.29 18.63 -3.66
C ALA A 149 7.98 17.17 -4.06
N GLU A 150 8.99 16.32 -4.06
CA GLU A 150 8.87 14.87 -4.32
C GLU A 150 9.65 14.08 -3.26
N PRO A 151 9.04 13.76 -2.12
CA PRO A 151 9.71 12.95 -1.12
C PRO A 151 9.90 11.49 -1.59
N PRO A 152 10.87 10.76 -1.00
CA PRO A 152 10.99 9.31 -1.16
C PRO A 152 9.69 8.59 -0.80
N ALA A 153 9.50 7.37 -1.33
CA ALA A 153 8.27 6.59 -1.07
C ALA A 153 8.09 6.31 0.42
N GLN A 154 9.22 6.01 1.08
CA GLN A 154 9.31 5.92 2.51
C GLN A 154 10.69 6.39 3.00
N THR A 155 10.79 6.84 4.25
CA THR A 155 12.05 7.17 4.92
C THR A 155 11.89 6.95 6.42
N VAL A 156 12.86 6.29 7.04
CA VAL A 156 12.90 6.17 8.50
C VAL A 156 13.46 7.47 9.07
N ILE A 157 12.72 8.08 9.98
CA ILE A 157 13.11 9.29 10.68
C ILE A 157 13.01 9.06 12.19
N GLN A 158 13.66 9.92 12.97
CA GLN A 158 13.53 9.91 14.42
C GLN A 158 12.93 11.23 14.89
N ILE A 159 11.96 11.18 15.80
CA ILE A 159 11.30 12.35 16.39
C ILE A 159 11.32 12.19 17.90
N GLY A 160 12.02 13.07 18.61
CA GLY A 160 12.06 13.05 20.07
C GLY A 160 12.57 11.71 20.67
N GLY A 161 13.42 10.99 19.92
CA GLY A 161 13.96 9.69 20.33
C GLY A 161 13.22 8.47 19.76
N GLU A 162 11.96 8.60 19.36
CA GLU A 162 11.17 7.51 18.77
C GLU A 162 11.37 7.43 17.24
N HIS A 163 11.42 6.22 16.68
CA HIS A 163 11.52 6.02 15.24
C HIS A 163 10.12 6.07 14.61
N TYR A 164 10.05 6.72 13.45
CA TYR A 164 8.87 6.84 12.62
C TYR A 164 9.21 6.44 11.19
N LEU A 165 8.26 5.81 10.52
CA LEU A 165 8.28 5.64 9.07
C LEU A 165 7.51 6.79 8.45
N ALA A 166 8.23 7.70 7.78
CA ALA A 166 7.62 8.71 6.92
C ALA A 166 7.27 8.07 5.58
N VAL A 167 6.00 8.16 5.16
CA VAL A 167 5.48 7.50 3.96
C VAL A 167 4.78 8.51 3.08
N TYR A 168 5.12 8.50 1.79
CA TYR A 168 4.50 9.34 0.78
C TYR A 168 3.68 8.50 -0.21
N TYR A 169 2.37 8.62 -0.14
CA TYR A 169 1.43 8.00 -1.06
C TYR A 169 1.22 8.90 -2.27
N ARG A 170 2.08 8.75 -3.28
CA ARG A 170 2.10 9.57 -4.51
C ARG A 170 0.74 9.69 -5.19
N ASN A 171 0.02 8.57 -5.26
CA ASN A 171 -1.25 8.48 -5.96
C ASN A 171 -2.39 9.31 -5.37
N ILE A 172 -2.31 9.66 -4.08
CA ILE A 172 -3.27 10.54 -3.42
C ILE A 172 -2.60 11.80 -2.87
N ASN A 173 -1.32 12.02 -3.21
CA ASN A 173 -0.48 13.07 -2.67
C ASN A 173 -0.59 13.20 -1.14
N HIS A 174 -0.57 12.08 -0.43
CA HIS A 174 -0.75 12.03 1.02
C HIS A 174 0.56 11.68 1.72
N ARG A 175 0.81 12.34 2.84
CA ARG A 175 2.00 12.19 3.68
C ARG A 175 1.55 11.73 5.06
N ALA A 176 2.12 10.64 5.54
CA ALA A 176 1.84 10.11 6.87
C ALA A 176 3.14 9.71 7.57
N LEU A 177 3.15 9.83 8.90
CA LEU A 177 4.28 9.43 9.73
C LEU A 177 3.82 8.39 10.74
N PHE A 178 4.34 7.17 10.63
CA PHE A 178 3.90 6.03 11.44
C PHE A 178 4.94 5.66 12.49
N PRO A 179 4.61 5.69 13.79
CA PRO A 179 5.56 5.28 14.82
C PRO A 179 5.81 3.77 14.80
N PHE A 180 7.07 3.37 14.97
CA PHE A 180 7.46 1.96 15.07
C PHE A 180 6.90 1.28 16.34
N SER A 181 6.54 2.05 17.38
CA SER A 181 5.83 1.55 18.59
C SER A 181 4.44 0.91 18.29
N ARG A 182 3.95 1.00 17.05
CA ARG A 182 2.80 0.21 16.58
C ARG A 182 3.06 -1.30 16.60
N VAL A 183 4.29 -1.74 16.38
CA VAL A 183 4.66 -3.16 16.38
C VAL A 183 4.48 -3.77 17.77
N GLU A 184 4.92 -3.07 18.81
CA GLU A 184 4.70 -3.51 20.20
C GLU A 184 3.20 -3.67 20.51
N ARG A 185 2.36 -2.71 20.08
CA ARG A 185 0.91 -2.80 20.23
C ARG A 185 0.29 -3.95 19.44
N LEU A 186 0.86 -4.32 18.29
CA LEU A 186 0.46 -5.51 17.55
C LEU A 186 0.78 -6.79 18.34
N HIS A 187 1.99 -6.91 18.87
CA HIS A 187 2.40 -8.05 19.69
C HIS A 187 1.51 -8.23 20.93
N GLU A 188 1.21 -7.14 21.64
CA GLU A 188 0.31 -7.16 22.80
C GLU A 188 -1.13 -7.57 22.43
N ARG A 189 -1.61 -7.22 21.23
CA ARG A 189 -2.91 -7.69 20.73
C ARG A 189 -2.88 -9.19 20.41
N ARG A 190 -1.83 -9.69 19.74
CA ARG A 190 -1.67 -11.11 19.42
C ARG A 190 -1.59 -11.96 20.69
N LYS A 191 -0.79 -11.52 21.68
CA LYS A 191 -0.65 -12.20 22.97
C LYS A 191 -2.00 -12.33 23.70
N ARG A 192 -2.76 -11.24 23.81
CA ARG A 192 -4.10 -11.28 24.44
C ARG A 192 -5.06 -12.23 23.73
N ARG A 193 -5.10 -12.23 22.39
CA ARG A 193 -5.96 -13.16 21.63
C ARG A 193 -5.59 -14.62 21.87
N ALA A 194 -4.29 -14.92 21.94
CA ALA A 194 -3.80 -16.26 22.25
C ALA A 194 -4.19 -16.70 23.67
N GLU A 195 -4.13 -15.79 24.64
CA GLU A 195 -4.56 -16.02 26.03
C GLU A 195 -6.09 -16.18 26.15
N GLU A 196 -6.87 -15.50 25.31
CA GLU A 196 -8.34 -15.56 25.27
C GLU A 196 -8.89 -16.75 24.46
N GLY A 197 -8.03 -17.57 23.84
CA GLY A 197 -8.46 -18.74 23.05
C GLY A 197 -9.17 -18.41 21.74
N LEU A 198 -9.10 -17.16 21.29
CA LEU A 198 -9.62 -16.71 20.00
C LEU A 198 -8.49 -16.80 18.97
N GLY A 199 -8.31 -18.00 18.39
CA GLY A 199 -7.37 -18.24 17.30
C GLY A 199 -7.68 -17.41 16.05
N GLU A 200 -6.63 -17.10 15.27
CA GLU A 200 -6.62 -16.21 14.09
C GLU A 200 -7.72 -16.48 13.05
#